data_AF-A0A735IZB0-F1
#
_entry.id   AF-A0A735IZB0-F1
#
_cell.length_a   1.000
_cell.length_b   1.000
_cell.length_c   1.000
_cell.angle_alpha   90.00
_cell.angle_beta   90.00
_cell.angle_gamma   90.00
#
_symmetry.space_group_name_H-M   'P 1'
#
loop_
_entity.id
_entity.type
_entity.pdbx_description
1 polymer ?
#
loop_
_entity_poly.entity_id
_entity_poly.type
_entity_poly.pdbx_seq_one_letter_code
_entity_poly.pdbx_strand_id
1 'polypeptide(L)'
;MKLNKKSFSGVRIVRAGELEPGAVSEEQFWLLVDISPIHSEKIILALKDYFVSGYSRKVVCERHGMSGGYLGALSADGAYATAKYRDGSRSGNKVKLAWSKQLALTNTGLRVSWSHQSEEYEDMSSFNPAETWLQQNHGRRTRDEWNAGISQPVGGLFSLSASGWQRSYYPASTTGSYRYADDNGKETGITGTLSTQIKSVSLNLGWSGSRNMNGENTWSASASVSVPFTLFERKYSSSTTVSTGKDGGTGVSTGISGALNDRFSYGLGGGRDSDGGVSSYLNAAYSGDRANLNGTVNHSSGSGTSGSVSASGSVLAVPAARDIMFSRTTGDTVAVVSVKDTPGVKVMSGNETSDSDGNLVVPLNSYDWNTVTIDAGTLPLDTELSTTSRKVVPTDSAVVWMPFDALKVHRYLLQVRMPDGAFVPGGTWARDSNNTPLGFVANNGVLMINAVDRPGDITLGQCRIPAAKLQETAKLQEITCE
;
A
#
# COMPACT_ATOMS: atom_id res chain seq x y z
N MET A 1 -26.47 66.83 4.13
CA MET A 1 -27.37 66.30 5.17
C MET A 1 -26.58 65.28 5.99
N LYS A 2 -26.00 65.68 7.14
CA LYS A 2 -25.16 64.80 7.97
C LYS A 2 -25.81 64.64 9.35
N LEU A 3 -26.40 63.48 9.58
CA LEU A 3 -26.77 62.91 10.88
C LEU A 3 -25.80 61.74 11.15
N ASN A 4 -25.53 61.27 12.37
CA ASN A 4 -25.27 61.88 13.67
C ASN A 4 -24.42 60.81 14.41
N LYS A 5 -23.43 61.24 15.22
CA LYS A 5 -22.55 60.35 16.00
C LYS A 5 -23.18 60.04 17.37
N LYS A 6 -23.16 58.77 17.77
CA LYS A 6 -23.04 58.17 19.14
C LYS A 6 -23.31 56.67 18.98
N SER A 7 -22.67 55.69 19.61
CA SER A 7 -21.64 55.61 20.64
C SER A 7 -21.21 54.13 20.66
N PHE A 8 -19.92 53.81 20.48
CA PHE A 8 -19.34 52.52 20.85
C PHE A 8 -18.00 52.83 21.53
N SER A 9 -18.05 53.11 22.83
CA SER A 9 -16.85 53.22 23.67
C SER A 9 -16.63 51.90 24.38
N GLY A 10 -15.50 51.25 24.10
CA GLY A 10 -15.09 50.05 24.85
C GLY A 10 -14.36 49.01 24.03
N VAL A 11 -13.45 49.40 23.13
CA VAL A 11 -12.49 48.44 22.55
C VAL A 11 -11.10 49.02 22.76
N ARG A 12 -10.33 48.41 23.66
CA ARG A 12 -8.87 48.57 23.67
C ARG A 12 -8.34 47.70 22.54
N ILE A 13 -8.20 48.29 21.35
CA ILE A 13 -7.49 47.68 20.22
C ILE A 13 -6.00 47.87 20.48
N VAL A 14 -5.30 46.81 20.88
CA VAL A 14 -3.84 46.78 20.90
C VAL A 14 -3.39 45.94 19.70
N ARG A 15 -2.88 46.62 18.66
CA ARG A 15 -2.53 46.12 17.31
C ARG A 15 -3.73 45.63 16.47
N ALA A 16 -3.79 46.11 15.23
CA ALA A 16 -4.89 45.84 14.32
C ALA A 16 -4.96 44.35 13.94
N GLY A 17 -5.99 43.65 14.39
CA GLY A 17 -6.45 42.37 13.81
C GLY A 17 -6.46 41.14 14.72
N GLU A 18 -5.98 41.21 15.97
CA GLU A 18 -6.01 40.05 16.89
C GLU A 18 -7.07 40.22 17.99
N LEU A 19 -7.91 39.19 18.19
CA LEU A 19 -8.84 39.10 19.31
C LEU A 19 -8.10 38.60 20.55
N GLU A 20 -8.14 39.35 21.64
CA GLU A 20 -7.53 38.92 22.91
C GLU A 20 -8.40 37.88 23.65
N PRO A 21 -7.80 36.92 24.37
CA PRO A 21 -8.55 35.98 25.21
C PRO A 21 -9.39 36.72 26.26
N GLY A 22 -10.67 36.37 26.38
CA GLY A 22 -11.60 36.99 27.33
C GLY A 22 -12.07 38.40 26.96
N ALA A 23 -11.74 38.90 25.77
CA ALA A 23 -12.10 40.24 25.32
C ALA A 23 -13.32 40.28 24.37
N VAL A 24 -13.87 39.12 23.99
CA VAL A 24 -15.01 39.01 23.06
C VAL A 24 -16.30 38.79 23.86
N SER A 25 -17.33 39.60 23.62
CA SER A 25 -18.63 39.37 24.26
C SER A 25 -19.31 38.12 23.68
N GLU A 26 -20.19 37.48 24.47
CA GLU A 26 -20.87 36.26 24.04
C GLU A 26 -21.71 36.47 22.76
N GLU A 27 -22.39 37.62 22.64
CA GLU A 27 -23.16 37.97 21.43
C GLU A 27 -22.26 38.14 20.20
N GLN A 28 -21.11 38.80 20.36
CA GLN A 28 -20.14 38.97 19.27
C GLN A 28 -19.52 37.66 18.85
N PHE A 29 -19.26 36.77 19.80
CA PHE A 29 -18.73 35.43 19.52
C PHE A 29 -19.69 34.63 18.63
N TRP A 30 -20.98 34.59 18.97
CA TRP A 30 -21.97 33.86 18.17
C TRP A 30 -22.14 34.43 16.77
N LEU A 31 -22.15 35.77 16.61
CA LEU A 31 -22.16 36.41 15.30
C LEU A 31 -20.94 36.03 14.44
N LEU A 32 -19.76 35.93 15.06
CA LEU A 32 -18.53 35.50 14.37
C LEU A 32 -18.57 34.00 14.00
N VAL A 33 -19.16 33.16 14.85
CA VAL A 33 -19.33 31.73 14.58
C VAL A 33 -20.29 31.53 13.40
N ASP A 34 -21.42 32.25 13.37
CA ASP A 34 -22.45 32.14 12.32
C ASP A 34 -21.92 32.49 10.92
N ILE A 35 -20.96 33.41 10.83
CA ILE A 35 -20.31 33.78 9.56
C ILE A 35 -19.03 32.97 9.29
N SER A 36 -18.58 32.15 10.24
CA SER A 36 -17.38 31.33 10.09
C SER A 36 -17.70 29.98 9.43
N PRO A 37 -16.75 29.38 8.69
CA PRO A 37 -16.92 28.03 8.15
C PRO A 37 -16.73 26.91 9.21
N ILE A 38 -16.77 27.23 10.50
CA ILE A 38 -16.51 26.26 11.59
C ILE A 38 -17.81 25.57 11.98
N HIS A 39 -17.88 24.25 11.76
CA HIS A 39 -19.09 23.45 12.01
C HIS A 39 -18.92 22.45 13.17
N SER A 40 -17.73 22.40 13.79
CA SER A 40 -17.45 21.48 14.90
C SER A 40 -17.88 22.09 16.23
N GLU A 41 -18.89 21.51 16.86
CA GLU A 41 -19.40 21.92 18.18
C GLU A 41 -18.28 21.99 19.24
N LYS A 42 -17.36 21.01 19.25
CA LYS A 42 -16.19 21.01 20.13
C LYS A 42 -15.26 22.21 19.92
N ILE A 43 -15.06 22.61 18.66
CA ILE A 43 -14.22 23.78 18.32
C ILE A 43 -14.94 25.07 18.69
N ILE A 44 -16.25 25.17 18.45
CA ILE A 44 -17.06 26.34 18.80
C ILE A 44 -17.04 26.57 20.32
N LEU A 45 -17.30 25.52 21.12
CA LEU A 45 -17.25 25.61 22.58
C LEU A 45 -15.86 25.94 23.10
N ALA A 46 -14.82 25.41 22.47
CA ALA A 46 -13.45 25.75 22.83
C ALA A 46 -13.08 27.20 22.51
N LEU A 47 -13.46 27.71 21.34
CA LEU A 47 -13.24 29.10 20.97
C LEU A 47 -14.03 30.05 21.88
N LYS A 48 -15.22 29.65 22.34
CA LYS A 48 -15.99 30.38 23.36
C LYS A 48 -15.22 30.44 24.68
N ASP A 49 -14.73 29.31 25.17
CA ASP A 49 -13.94 29.27 26.41
C ASP A 49 -12.65 30.10 26.33
N TYR A 50 -12.05 30.20 25.14
CA TYR A 50 -10.84 30.99 24.91
C TYR A 50 -11.11 32.49 24.76
N PHE A 51 -12.00 32.88 23.83
CA PHE A 51 -12.23 34.28 23.47
C PHE A 51 -13.25 34.99 24.37
N VAL A 52 -14.23 34.27 24.91
CA VAL A 52 -15.25 34.84 25.82
C VAL A 52 -14.87 34.62 27.28
N SER A 53 -14.49 33.40 27.65
CA SER A 53 -14.21 33.06 29.06
C SER A 53 -12.75 33.30 29.48
N GLY A 54 -11.85 33.60 28.53
CA GLY A 54 -10.44 33.93 28.82
C GLY A 54 -9.60 32.77 29.34
N TYR A 55 -10.07 31.51 29.22
CA TYR A 55 -9.27 30.36 29.62
C TYR A 55 -8.04 30.23 28.73
N SER A 56 -6.92 29.79 29.33
CA SER A 56 -5.70 29.54 28.55
C SER A 56 -5.94 28.41 27.55
N ARG A 57 -5.29 28.52 26.38
CA ARG A 57 -5.41 27.55 25.30
C ARG A 57 -5.17 26.11 25.75
N LYS A 58 -4.26 25.90 26.71
CA LYS A 58 -3.97 24.58 27.29
C LYS A 58 -5.21 23.98 27.98
N VAL A 59 -5.86 24.76 28.84
CA VAL A 59 -7.06 24.34 29.59
C VAL A 59 -8.22 24.05 28.65
N VAL A 60 -8.40 24.87 27.62
CA VAL A 60 -9.46 24.72 26.61
C VAL A 60 -9.24 23.45 25.77
N CYS A 61 -8.01 23.21 25.29
CA CYS A 61 -7.69 22.01 24.51
C CYS A 61 -7.86 20.72 25.33
N GLU A 62 -7.42 20.72 26.60
CA GLU A 62 -7.61 19.59 27.52
C GLU A 62 -9.09 19.33 27.84
N ARG A 63 -9.88 20.39 28.11
CA ARG A 63 -11.31 20.28 28.45
C ARG A 63 -12.16 19.74 27.30
N HIS A 64 -11.89 20.15 26.06
CA HIS A 64 -12.69 19.78 24.89
C HIS A 64 -12.09 18.62 24.08
N GLY A 65 -11.02 17.99 24.57
CA GLY A 65 -10.34 16.87 23.90
C GLY A 65 -9.80 17.24 22.53
N MET A 66 -9.40 18.51 22.35
CA MET A 66 -8.86 19.00 21.09
C MET A 66 -7.34 18.85 21.12
N SER A 67 -6.77 18.19 20.10
CA SER A 67 -5.34 18.31 19.86
C SER A 67 -5.02 19.77 19.56
N GLY A 68 -3.85 20.27 19.98
CA GLY A 68 -3.41 21.66 19.76
C GLY A 68 -3.19 22.06 18.29
N GLY A 69 -3.86 21.39 17.35
CA GLY A 69 -3.60 21.28 15.91
C GLY A 69 -3.57 22.59 15.12
N TYR A 70 -4.00 23.72 15.69
CA TYR A 70 -3.82 25.02 15.04
C TYR A 70 -2.33 25.38 14.83
N LEU A 71 -1.44 24.95 15.73
CA LEU A 71 0.01 25.17 15.58
C LEU A 71 0.76 23.92 15.08
N GLY A 72 0.09 22.79 14.85
CA GLY A 72 0.75 21.51 14.58
C GLY A 72 1.09 20.71 15.84
N ALA A 73 1.73 19.57 15.66
CA ALA A 73 2.29 18.73 16.73
C ALA A 73 3.76 19.07 16.94
N LEU A 74 4.18 19.18 18.19
CA LEU A 74 5.58 19.38 18.59
C LEU A 74 5.98 18.20 19.48
N SER A 75 7.15 17.60 19.23
CA SER A 75 7.78 16.61 20.09
C SER A 75 9.17 17.09 20.49
N ALA A 76 9.58 16.68 21.69
CA ALA A 76 10.90 16.93 22.24
C ALA A 76 11.37 15.65 22.94
N ASP A 77 12.51 15.11 22.48
CA ASP A 77 13.10 13.88 22.98
C ASP A 77 14.50 14.18 23.51
N GLY A 78 14.89 13.53 24.61
CA GLY A 78 16.20 13.65 25.21
C GLY A 78 16.73 12.27 25.59
N ALA A 79 18.02 12.03 25.32
CA ALA A 79 18.71 10.80 25.69
C ALA A 79 20.05 11.13 26.36
N TYR A 80 20.41 10.32 27.35
CA TYR A 80 21.72 10.34 28.00
C TYR A 80 22.30 8.93 27.94
N ALA A 81 23.54 8.80 27.48
CA ALA A 81 24.21 7.52 27.33
C ALA A 81 25.59 7.58 27.99
N THR A 82 26.01 6.46 28.58
CA THR A 82 27.40 6.25 29.00
C THR A 82 27.95 4.99 28.35
N ALA A 83 29.07 5.13 27.65
CA ALA A 83 29.77 4.06 26.95
C ALA A 83 31.12 3.83 27.60
N LYS A 84 31.43 2.56 27.94
CA LYS A 84 32.71 2.18 28.54
C LYS A 84 33.61 1.50 27.50
N TYR A 85 34.62 2.23 27.08
CA TYR A 85 35.66 1.76 26.17
C TYR A 85 36.83 1.15 26.93
N ARG A 86 37.78 0.57 26.19
CA ARG A 86 39.03 0.04 26.75
C ARG A 86 39.86 1.11 27.48
N ASP A 87 39.76 2.36 27.05
CA ASP A 87 40.48 3.52 27.60
C ASP A 87 39.67 4.37 28.58
N GLY A 88 38.40 4.03 28.86
CA GLY A 88 37.60 4.70 29.88
C GLY A 88 36.11 4.85 29.54
N SER A 89 35.34 5.40 30.47
CA SER A 89 33.92 5.73 30.26
C SER A 89 33.75 7.13 29.67
N ARG A 90 32.88 7.24 28.67
CA ARG A 90 32.41 8.50 28.09
C ARG A 90 30.92 8.62 28.34
N SER A 91 30.44 9.85 28.49
CA SER A 91 29.02 10.11 28.66
C SER A 91 28.61 11.30 27.82
N GLY A 92 27.48 11.17 27.13
CA GLY A 92 26.97 12.23 26.29
C GLY A 92 25.45 12.27 26.26
N ASN A 93 24.94 13.35 25.68
CA ASN A 93 23.51 13.63 25.59
C ASN A 93 23.10 13.91 24.15
N LYS A 94 21.85 13.60 23.84
CA LYS A 94 21.20 13.88 22.57
C LYS A 94 19.84 14.50 22.82
N VAL A 95 19.54 15.57 22.10
CA VAL A 95 18.26 16.27 22.13
C VAL A 95 17.71 16.30 20.71
N LYS A 96 16.42 16.02 20.56
CA LYS A 96 15.72 16.08 19.28
C LYS A 96 14.42 16.86 19.47
N LEU A 97 14.18 17.83 18.60
CA LEU A 97 12.92 18.56 18.49
C LEU A 97 12.32 18.25 17.12
N ALA A 98 11.03 17.92 17.07
CA ALA A 98 10.33 17.75 15.80
C ALA A 98 8.98 18.47 15.84
N TRP A 99 8.63 19.08 14.72
CA TRP A 99 7.38 19.81 14.52
C TRP A 99 6.74 19.35 13.21
N SER A 100 5.43 19.10 13.25
CA SER A 100 4.67 18.76 12.04
C SER A 100 3.30 19.44 12.05
N LYS A 101 2.81 19.83 10.86
CA LYS A 101 1.49 20.46 10.72
C LYS A 101 0.83 20.03 9.42
N GLN A 102 -0.42 19.59 9.52
CA GLN A 102 -1.29 19.36 8.37
C GLN A 102 -2.28 20.52 8.26
N LEU A 103 -2.19 21.30 7.20
CA LEU A 103 -3.14 22.36 6.86
C LEU A 103 -4.31 21.73 6.11
N ALA A 104 -5.44 21.51 6.78
CA ALA A 104 -6.60 20.84 6.19
C ALA A 104 -7.17 21.58 4.96
N LEU A 105 -7.15 22.92 4.95
CA LEU A 105 -7.71 23.73 3.86
C LEU A 105 -7.00 23.52 2.52
N THR A 106 -5.68 23.39 2.53
CA THR A 106 -4.85 23.19 1.33
C THR A 106 -4.32 21.76 1.20
N ASN A 107 -4.66 20.91 2.18
CA ASN A 107 -4.08 19.60 2.41
C ASN A 107 -2.53 19.61 2.40
N THR A 108 -1.93 20.70 2.87
CA THR A 108 -0.47 20.87 2.91
C THR A 108 0.10 20.28 4.20
N GLY A 109 1.02 19.33 4.05
CA GLY A 109 1.83 18.80 5.15
C GLY A 109 3.15 19.54 5.26
N LEU A 110 3.51 19.96 6.46
CA LEU A 110 4.79 20.57 6.81
C LEU A 110 5.44 19.74 7.91
N ARG A 111 6.76 19.50 7.79
CA ARG A 111 7.56 18.83 8.82
C ARG A 111 8.92 19.50 8.95
N VAL A 112 9.36 19.70 10.19
CA VAL A 112 10.69 20.20 10.52
C VAL A 112 11.19 19.41 11.73
N SER A 113 12.45 18.97 11.72
CA SER A 113 13.09 18.40 12.89
C SER A 113 14.53 18.85 12.98
N TRP A 114 14.98 19.05 14.21
CA TRP A 114 16.36 19.35 14.56
C TRP A 114 16.81 18.38 15.64
N SER A 115 18.03 17.87 15.52
CA SER A 115 18.67 17.13 16.61
C SER A 115 20.08 17.63 16.83
N HIS A 116 20.47 17.64 18.10
CA HIS A 116 21.80 17.96 18.55
C HIS A 116 22.29 16.84 19.46
N GLN A 117 23.51 16.36 19.25
CA GLN A 117 24.13 15.36 20.09
C GLN A 117 25.55 15.80 20.46
N SER A 118 25.95 15.54 21.71
CA SER A 118 27.30 15.82 22.18
C SER A 118 28.32 14.90 21.51
N GLU A 119 29.59 15.29 21.49
CA GLU A 119 30.64 14.49 20.85
C GLU A 119 30.80 13.13 21.54
N GLU A 120 30.57 13.04 22.84
CA GLU A 120 30.69 11.82 23.63
C GLU A 120 29.40 10.95 23.64
N TYR A 121 28.33 11.39 22.98
CA TYR A 121 27.07 10.64 22.93
C TYR A 121 27.19 9.44 21.99
N GLU A 122 27.11 8.23 22.53
CA GLU A 122 27.24 6.98 21.79
C GLU A 122 25.87 6.29 21.62
N ASP A 123 25.51 5.97 20.38
CA ASP A 123 24.35 5.13 20.10
C ASP A 123 24.73 3.65 20.28
N MET A 124 23.81 2.83 20.79
CA MET A 124 24.04 1.40 21.00
C MET A 124 24.50 0.68 19.72
N SER A 125 24.01 1.12 18.55
CA SER A 125 24.36 0.55 17.25
C SER A 125 25.77 0.88 16.77
N SER A 126 26.36 1.98 17.25
CA SER A 126 27.73 2.37 16.88
C SER A 126 28.76 1.85 17.87
N PHE A 127 28.36 1.52 19.10
CA PHE A 127 29.25 1.14 20.21
C PHE A 127 30.01 -0.17 19.99
N ASN A 128 31.34 -0.11 20.06
CA ASN A 128 32.22 -1.28 20.13
C ASN A 128 33.10 -1.23 21.41
N PRO A 129 32.88 -2.11 22.40
CA PRO A 129 33.65 -2.10 23.65
C PRO A 129 35.11 -2.56 23.50
N ALA A 130 35.46 -3.25 22.40
CA ALA A 130 36.81 -3.77 22.18
C ALA A 130 37.80 -2.71 21.68
N GLU A 131 37.30 -1.58 21.20
CA GLU A 131 38.10 -0.48 20.67
C GLU A 131 38.34 0.62 21.72
N THR A 132 39.38 1.44 21.51
CA THR A 132 39.51 2.69 22.26
C THR A 132 38.60 3.75 21.65
N TRP A 133 38.17 4.71 22.47
CA TRP A 133 37.32 5.80 21.98
C TRP A 133 37.96 6.54 20.80
N LEU A 134 39.27 6.78 20.85
CA LEU A 134 40.01 7.41 19.75
C LEU A 134 40.01 6.59 18.46
N GLN A 135 40.19 5.26 18.52
CA GLN A 135 40.18 4.38 17.34
C GLN A 135 38.80 4.32 16.68
N GLN A 136 37.75 4.29 17.50
CA GLN A 136 36.38 4.28 17.04
C GLN A 136 35.95 5.68 16.53
N ASN A 137 36.50 6.75 17.10
CA ASN A 137 36.25 8.14 16.73
C ASN A 137 37.08 8.62 15.51
N HIS A 138 37.46 7.70 14.61
CA HIS A 138 38.19 8.03 13.37
C HIS A 138 37.32 8.71 12.30
N GLY A 139 36.01 8.87 12.52
CA GLY A 139 35.09 9.44 11.55
C GLY A 139 34.02 10.28 12.22
N ARG A 140 34.21 11.61 12.17
CA ARG A 140 33.19 12.66 12.16
C ARG A 140 31.85 12.23 12.78
N ARG A 141 31.74 12.43 14.09
CA ARG A 141 30.48 12.22 14.83
C ARG A 141 29.50 13.32 14.48
N THR A 142 28.25 12.96 14.21
CA THR A 142 27.20 13.95 13.95
C THR A 142 27.06 14.88 15.14
N ARG A 143 26.94 16.17 14.89
CA ARG A 143 26.73 17.21 15.90
C ARG A 143 25.31 17.74 15.82
N ASP A 144 24.94 18.29 14.67
CA ASP A 144 23.60 18.80 14.41
C ASP A 144 23.02 18.14 13.16
N GLU A 145 21.72 17.83 13.20
CA GLU A 145 20.99 17.36 12.03
C GLU A 145 19.67 18.12 11.92
N TRP A 146 19.45 18.75 10.78
CA TRP A 146 18.22 19.43 10.40
C TRP A 146 17.55 18.65 9.29
N ASN A 147 16.23 18.48 9.38
CA ASN A 147 15.42 17.92 8.32
C ASN A 147 14.16 18.77 8.18
N ALA A 148 13.78 19.12 6.96
CA ALA A 148 12.56 19.86 6.67
C ALA A 148 11.89 19.30 5.42
N GLY A 149 10.56 19.41 5.34
CA GLY A 149 9.84 18.99 4.16
C GLY A 149 8.43 19.56 4.09
N ILE A 150 7.95 19.64 2.85
CA ILE A 150 6.62 20.09 2.47
C ILE A 150 6.02 19.09 1.48
N SER A 151 4.76 18.76 1.66
CA SER A 151 3.96 17.99 0.71
C SER A 151 2.64 18.72 0.50
N GLN A 152 2.34 19.11 -0.73
CA GLN A 152 1.15 19.90 -1.04
C GLN A 152 0.51 19.40 -2.34
N PRO A 153 -0.75 18.94 -2.29
CA PRO A 153 -1.56 18.86 -3.49
C PRO A 153 -2.00 20.29 -3.87
N VAL A 154 -1.58 20.76 -5.04
CA VAL A 154 -1.90 22.10 -5.55
C VAL A 154 -3.09 21.99 -6.50
N GLY A 155 -4.25 22.51 -6.07
CA GLY A 155 -5.45 22.62 -6.89
C GLY A 155 -6.05 21.28 -7.37
N GLY A 156 -5.74 20.16 -6.70
CA GLY A 156 -6.22 18.82 -7.05
C GLY A 156 -5.64 18.22 -8.33
N LEU A 157 -4.84 18.98 -9.09
CA LEU A 157 -4.23 18.56 -10.35
C LEU A 157 -2.75 18.23 -10.22
N PHE A 158 -2.06 18.86 -9.26
CA PHE A 158 -0.63 18.70 -9.06
C PHE A 158 -0.35 18.20 -7.65
N SER A 159 0.67 17.36 -7.50
CA SER A 159 1.26 16.99 -6.21
C SER A 159 2.71 17.46 -6.18
N LEU A 160 2.99 18.40 -5.29
CA LEU A 160 4.34 18.87 -4.98
C LEU A 160 4.82 18.19 -3.70
N SER A 161 6.03 17.65 -3.72
CA SER A 161 6.75 17.26 -2.52
C SER A 161 8.17 17.80 -2.57
N ALA A 162 8.66 18.37 -1.48
CA ALA A 162 10.05 18.80 -1.37
C ALA A 162 10.56 18.52 0.03
N SER A 163 11.80 18.07 0.13
CA SER A 163 12.46 17.82 1.41
C SER A 163 13.92 18.23 1.34
N GLY A 164 14.47 18.63 2.47
CA GLY A 164 15.87 18.97 2.59
C GLY A 164 16.40 18.63 3.97
N TRP A 165 17.70 18.40 4.03
CA TRP A 165 18.40 18.05 5.24
C TRP A 165 19.80 18.68 5.27
N GLN A 166 20.31 18.91 6.46
CA GLN A 166 21.66 19.37 6.70
C GLN A 166 22.22 18.67 7.93
N ARG A 167 23.40 18.06 7.78
CA ARG A 167 24.11 17.41 8.87
C ARG A 167 25.46 18.10 9.09
N SER A 168 25.75 18.47 10.33
CA SER A 168 27.07 18.96 10.75
C SER A 168 27.75 17.90 11.59
N TYR A 169 29.08 17.92 11.59
CA TYR A 169 29.90 16.94 12.28
C TYR A 169 30.93 17.64 13.17
N TYR A 170 31.35 16.96 14.24
CA TYR A 170 32.50 17.38 15.04
C TYR A 170 33.79 17.25 14.21
N PRO A 171 34.76 18.17 14.40
CA PRO A 171 36.05 18.09 13.74
C PRO A 171 36.72 16.74 14.04
N ALA A 172 37.26 16.07 13.02
CA ALA A 172 38.04 14.87 13.27
C ALA A 172 39.31 15.23 14.04
N SER A 173 39.55 14.59 15.18
CA SER A 173 40.83 14.68 15.89
C SER A 173 41.87 13.81 15.18
N THR A 174 42.48 14.32 14.10
CA THR A 174 43.56 13.62 13.39
C THR A 174 44.88 13.73 14.15
N THR A 175 45.32 12.65 14.78
CA THR A 175 46.74 12.43 15.13
C THR A 175 47.51 12.05 13.86
N GLY A 176 47.82 13.05 13.02
CA GLY A 176 48.61 12.83 11.80
C GLY A 176 48.43 13.92 10.75
N SER A 177 49.50 14.22 10.04
CA SER A 177 49.68 15.34 9.10
C SER A 177 48.92 15.22 7.76
N TYR A 178 47.64 14.84 7.78
CA TYR A 178 46.73 14.92 6.63
C TYR A 178 45.61 15.91 6.95
N ARG A 179 45.87 17.20 6.67
CA ARG A 179 44.82 18.22 6.63
C ARG A 179 44.03 18.05 5.33
N TYR A 180 42.78 17.59 5.42
CA TYR A 180 41.82 17.83 4.32
C TYR A 180 41.51 19.33 4.31
N ALA A 181 42.18 20.07 3.42
CA ALA A 181 42.13 21.53 3.37
C ALA A 181 40.74 22.11 3.03
N ASP A 182 39.82 21.28 2.50
CA ASP A 182 38.49 21.69 2.03
C ASP A 182 37.32 21.00 2.79
N ASP A 183 37.56 20.46 3.98
CA ASP A 183 36.51 19.87 4.82
C ASP A 183 35.74 20.95 5.60
N ASN A 184 34.50 21.22 5.20
CA ASN A 184 33.62 22.17 5.90
C ASN A 184 32.80 21.49 7.02
N GLY A 185 33.00 20.20 7.28
CA GLY A 185 32.34 19.47 8.37
C GLY A 185 30.82 19.38 8.22
N LYS A 186 30.28 19.59 7.02
CA LYS A 186 28.84 19.73 6.75
C LYS A 186 28.43 19.01 5.49
N GLU A 187 27.30 18.32 5.57
CA GLU A 187 26.60 17.71 4.45
C GLU A 187 25.22 18.32 4.33
N THR A 188 24.74 18.49 3.10
CA THR A 188 23.40 19.02 2.83
C THR A 188 22.78 18.25 1.69
N GLY A 189 21.48 18.01 1.74
CA GLY A 189 20.73 17.43 0.63
C GLY A 189 19.38 18.11 0.48
N ILE A 190 18.91 18.20 -0.75
CA ILE A 190 17.57 18.67 -1.10
C ILE A 190 17.02 17.80 -2.23
N THR A 191 15.75 17.45 -2.13
CA THR A 191 15.02 16.72 -3.15
C THR A 191 13.65 17.35 -3.32
N GLY A 192 13.10 17.28 -4.52
CA GLY A 192 11.72 17.66 -4.76
C GLY A 192 11.16 17.01 -6.00
N THR A 193 9.85 16.84 -6.00
CA THR A 193 9.09 16.29 -7.09
C THR A 193 7.81 17.08 -7.28
N LEU A 194 7.44 17.28 -8.53
CA LEU A 194 6.17 17.84 -8.95
C LEU A 194 5.56 16.88 -9.96
N SER A 195 4.42 16.30 -9.63
CA SER A 195 3.71 15.38 -10.52
C SER A 195 2.29 15.84 -10.79
N THR A 196 1.78 15.50 -11.96
CA THR A 196 0.39 15.76 -12.35
C THR A 196 -0.11 14.63 -13.23
N GLN A 197 -1.42 14.39 -13.17
CA GLN A 197 -2.09 13.43 -14.03
C GLN A 197 -3.20 14.15 -14.79
N ILE A 198 -3.05 14.21 -16.11
CA ILE A 198 -4.02 14.81 -17.01
C ILE A 198 -4.67 13.67 -17.79
N LYS A 199 -5.91 13.32 -17.41
CA LYS A 199 -6.62 12.11 -17.86
C LYS A 199 -5.80 10.85 -17.54
N SER A 200 -5.32 10.16 -18.58
CA SER A 200 -4.51 8.96 -18.45
C SER A 200 -3.01 9.25 -18.53
N VAL A 201 -2.58 10.47 -18.88
CA VAL A 201 -1.16 10.83 -19.02
C VAL A 201 -0.61 11.33 -17.70
N SER A 202 0.49 10.74 -17.22
CA SER A 202 1.19 11.19 -16.02
C SER A 202 2.46 11.95 -16.40
N LEU A 203 2.65 13.12 -15.80
CA LEU A 203 3.85 13.94 -15.92
C LEU A 203 4.52 14.00 -14.55
N ASN A 204 5.83 13.77 -14.47
CA ASN A 204 6.60 13.91 -13.25
C ASN A 204 7.85 14.74 -13.52
N LEU A 205 8.11 15.72 -12.67
CA LEU A 205 9.34 16.49 -12.65
C LEU A 205 10.01 16.21 -11.30
N GLY A 206 11.28 15.86 -11.30
CA GLY A 206 12.08 15.60 -10.10
C GLY A 206 13.36 16.41 -10.13
N TRP A 207 13.83 16.82 -8.97
CA TRP A 207 15.15 17.41 -8.78
C TRP A 207 15.76 16.94 -7.47
N SER A 208 17.07 16.76 -7.46
CA SER A 208 17.83 16.47 -6.28
C SER A 208 19.19 17.16 -6.33
N GLY A 209 19.69 17.53 -5.17
CA GLY A 209 20.99 18.16 -5.00
C GLY A 209 21.56 17.75 -3.65
N SER A 210 22.84 17.46 -3.59
CA SER A 210 23.52 17.15 -2.34
C SER A 210 24.94 17.68 -2.36
N ARG A 211 25.45 18.06 -1.21
CA ARG A 211 26.83 18.50 -1.03
C ARG A 211 27.43 17.72 0.11
N ASN A 212 28.55 17.07 -0.14
CA ASN A 212 29.27 16.32 0.86
C ASN A 212 30.22 17.22 1.67
N MET A 213 30.87 16.61 2.66
CA MET A 213 31.78 17.31 3.58
C MET A 213 33.01 17.91 2.92
N ASN A 214 33.46 17.30 1.81
CA ASN A 214 34.62 17.75 1.03
C ASN A 214 34.25 18.90 0.08
N GLY A 215 33.01 19.41 0.19
CA GLY A 215 32.51 20.50 -0.63
C GLY A 215 32.06 20.07 -2.02
N GLU A 216 32.15 18.78 -2.37
CA GLU A 216 31.68 18.24 -3.64
C GLU A 216 30.15 18.27 -3.66
N ASN A 217 29.61 19.07 -4.56
CA ASN A 217 28.17 19.09 -4.86
C ASN A 217 27.85 17.95 -5.85
N THR A 218 26.62 17.46 -5.91
CA THR A 218 26.06 16.61 -6.96
C THR A 218 24.61 16.99 -7.11
N TRP A 219 24.13 17.23 -8.32
CA TRP A 219 22.72 17.54 -8.56
C TRP A 219 22.22 16.77 -9.77
N SER A 220 20.93 16.49 -9.78
CA SER A 220 20.21 15.90 -10.91
C SER A 220 18.82 16.49 -11.02
N ALA A 221 18.33 16.62 -12.24
CA ALA A 221 16.95 16.97 -12.55
C ALA A 221 16.41 16.01 -13.60
N SER A 222 15.16 15.62 -13.50
CA SER A 222 14.51 14.75 -14.46
C SER A 222 13.06 15.16 -14.72
N ALA A 223 12.60 14.97 -15.95
CA ALA A 223 11.22 15.14 -16.36
C ALA A 223 10.79 13.88 -17.08
N SER A 224 9.72 13.23 -16.62
CA SER A 224 9.16 12.02 -17.24
C SER A 224 7.70 12.22 -17.63
N VAL A 225 7.35 11.66 -18.79
CA VAL A 225 6.01 11.61 -19.34
C VAL A 225 5.67 10.15 -19.57
N SER A 226 4.56 9.67 -18.99
CA SER A 226 4.04 8.31 -19.22
C SER A 226 2.65 8.39 -19.85
N VAL A 227 2.51 7.78 -21.02
CA VAL A 227 1.29 7.75 -21.83
C VAL A 227 0.82 6.31 -21.94
N PRO A 228 -0.26 5.91 -21.26
CA PRO A 228 -0.89 4.63 -21.48
C PRO A 228 -1.70 4.65 -22.78
N PHE A 229 -1.63 3.56 -23.54
CA PHE A 229 -2.38 3.36 -24.78
C PHE A 229 -2.82 1.90 -24.91
N THR A 230 -3.81 1.63 -25.76
CA THR A 230 -4.28 0.27 -26.03
C THR A 230 -4.00 -0.08 -27.49
N LEU A 231 -3.40 -1.22 -27.74
CA LEU A 231 -3.09 -1.74 -29.07
C LEU A 231 -3.40 -3.24 -29.10
N PHE A 232 -4.12 -3.73 -30.11
CA PHE A 232 -4.56 -5.14 -30.19
C PHE A 232 -5.25 -5.64 -28.91
N GLU A 233 -6.16 -4.83 -28.35
CA GLU A 233 -6.89 -5.10 -27.10
C GLU A 233 -6.00 -5.25 -25.85
N ARG A 234 -4.72 -4.87 -25.93
CA ARG A 234 -3.75 -4.92 -24.83
C ARG A 234 -3.32 -3.53 -24.42
N LYS A 235 -3.19 -3.33 -23.10
CA LYS A 235 -2.75 -2.05 -22.51
C LYS A 235 -1.22 -2.00 -22.47
N TYR A 236 -0.68 -0.91 -22.97
CA TYR A 236 0.74 -0.57 -22.97
C TYR A 236 0.93 0.78 -22.31
N SER A 237 2.15 1.06 -21.84
CA SER A 237 2.56 2.37 -21.36
C SER A 237 3.88 2.75 -22.01
N SER A 238 3.88 3.89 -22.72
CA SER A 238 5.08 4.52 -23.25
C SER A 238 5.57 5.56 -22.26
N SER A 239 6.83 5.47 -21.83
CA SER A 239 7.45 6.41 -20.91
C SER A 239 8.67 7.06 -21.55
N THR A 240 8.73 8.38 -21.56
CA THR A 240 9.91 9.14 -21.97
C THR A 240 10.38 9.96 -20.77
N THR A 241 11.65 9.80 -20.40
CA THR A 241 12.31 10.53 -19.32
C THR A 241 13.50 11.30 -19.88
N VAL A 242 13.58 12.58 -19.56
CA VAL A 242 14.72 13.45 -19.80
C VAL A 242 15.38 13.69 -18.46
N SER A 243 16.69 13.51 -18.35
CA SER A 243 17.44 13.76 -17.12
C SER A 243 18.75 14.49 -17.41
N THR A 244 19.21 15.28 -16.46
CA THR A 244 20.47 16.03 -16.54
C THR A 244 21.08 16.17 -15.14
N GLY A 245 22.39 16.38 -15.05
CA GLY A 245 23.08 16.47 -13.75
C GLY A 245 24.42 17.20 -13.80
N LYS A 246 25.10 17.21 -12.64
CA LYS A 246 26.27 18.06 -12.39
C LYS A 246 27.43 17.87 -13.36
N ASP A 247 27.85 16.63 -13.61
CA ASP A 247 29.08 16.36 -14.37
C ASP A 247 28.84 16.33 -15.89
N GLY A 248 27.71 16.90 -16.31
CA GLY A 248 27.38 17.13 -17.70
C GLY A 248 26.37 16.15 -18.26
N GLY A 249 25.68 16.65 -19.27
CA GLY A 249 24.88 15.89 -20.20
C GLY A 249 23.38 15.88 -19.94
N THR A 250 22.64 15.76 -21.05
CA THR A 250 21.19 15.55 -21.04
C THR A 250 20.93 14.16 -21.62
N GLY A 251 20.46 13.25 -20.77
CA GLY A 251 20.04 11.91 -21.14
C GLY A 251 18.55 11.88 -21.45
N VAL A 252 18.18 11.36 -22.62
CA VAL A 252 16.78 11.09 -22.99
C VAL A 252 16.60 9.59 -23.11
N SER A 253 15.78 8.99 -22.26
CA SER A 253 15.41 7.58 -22.33
C SER A 253 13.93 7.43 -22.67
N THR A 254 13.61 6.61 -23.67
CA THR A 254 12.26 6.25 -24.05
C THR A 254 12.09 4.74 -23.96
N GLY A 255 10.98 4.28 -23.40
CA GLY A 255 10.67 2.87 -23.30
C GLY A 255 9.19 2.59 -23.39
N ILE A 256 8.87 1.34 -23.71
CA ILE A 256 7.51 0.81 -23.77
C ILE A 256 7.45 -0.37 -22.80
N SER A 257 6.40 -0.38 -21.98
CA SER A 257 6.07 -1.48 -21.09
C SER A 257 4.67 -1.99 -21.39
N GLY A 258 4.46 -3.29 -21.15
CA GLY A 258 3.17 -3.95 -21.35
C GLY A 258 3.09 -5.26 -20.58
N ALA A 259 1.87 -5.80 -20.52
CA ALA A 259 1.61 -7.12 -19.96
C ALA A 259 1.08 -8.04 -21.06
N LEU A 260 1.65 -9.24 -21.16
CA LEU A 260 1.16 -10.28 -22.07
C LEU A 260 -0.15 -10.89 -21.54
N ASN A 261 -0.23 -11.04 -20.22
CA ASN A 261 -1.37 -11.52 -19.44
C ASN A 261 -1.20 -11.04 -17.98
N ASP A 262 -2.09 -11.47 -17.07
CA ASP A 262 -2.05 -11.09 -15.66
C ASP A 262 -0.81 -11.60 -14.88
N ARG A 263 0.02 -12.43 -15.50
CA ARG A 263 1.21 -13.05 -14.89
C ARG A 263 2.52 -12.57 -15.48
N PHE A 264 2.56 -12.15 -16.75
CA PHE A 264 3.81 -11.80 -17.43
C PHE A 264 3.79 -10.35 -17.91
N SER A 265 4.72 -9.56 -17.39
CA SER A 265 4.96 -8.17 -17.81
C SER A 265 6.38 -8.00 -18.34
N TYR A 266 6.55 -7.07 -19.27
CA TYR A 266 7.83 -6.76 -19.87
C TYR A 266 7.94 -5.27 -20.17
N GLY A 267 9.16 -4.78 -20.14
CA GLY A 267 9.51 -3.42 -20.50
C GLY A 267 10.81 -3.43 -21.29
N LEU A 268 10.86 -2.60 -22.33
CA LEU A 268 12.08 -2.39 -23.08
C LEU A 268 12.21 -0.90 -23.39
N GLY A 269 13.44 -0.41 -23.40
CA GLY A 269 13.70 0.98 -23.72
C GLY A 269 15.12 1.22 -24.13
N GLY A 270 15.34 2.41 -24.67
CA GLY A 270 16.63 2.90 -25.07
C GLY A 270 16.76 4.36 -24.67
N GLY A 271 17.98 4.77 -24.34
CA GLY A 271 18.30 6.15 -24.05
C GLY A 271 19.56 6.60 -24.76
N ARG A 272 19.66 7.92 -24.91
CA ARG A 272 20.83 8.58 -25.46
C ARG A 272 21.18 9.79 -24.62
N ASP A 273 22.45 9.88 -24.27
CA ASP A 273 23.04 11.01 -23.57
C ASP A 273 23.69 11.97 -24.58
N SER A 274 23.75 13.25 -24.23
CA SER A 274 24.35 14.29 -25.08
C SER A 274 25.82 14.03 -25.43
N ASP A 275 26.52 13.23 -24.62
CA ASP A 275 27.91 12.85 -24.84
C ASP A 275 28.04 11.65 -25.81
N GLY A 276 26.94 11.25 -26.44
CA GLY A 276 26.88 10.14 -27.39
C GLY A 276 26.71 8.78 -26.74
N GLY A 277 26.59 8.73 -25.41
CA GLY A 277 26.29 7.51 -24.67
C GLY A 277 24.95 6.92 -25.10
N VAL A 278 24.91 5.62 -25.36
CA VAL A 278 23.66 4.90 -25.65
C VAL A 278 23.41 3.91 -24.53
N SER A 279 22.21 3.94 -23.98
CA SER A 279 21.73 2.96 -23.01
C SER A 279 20.55 2.18 -23.59
N SER A 280 20.40 0.93 -23.19
CA SER A 280 19.21 0.14 -23.46
C SER A 280 18.92 -0.75 -22.28
N TYR A 281 17.64 -1.01 -22.04
CA TYR A 281 17.20 -1.90 -20.99
C TYR A 281 16.10 -2.82 -21.49
N LEU A 282 16.10 -4.02 -20.94
CA LEU A 282 15.05 -5.01 -21.05
C LEU A 282 14.75 -5.50 -19.64
N ASN A 283 13.50 -5.41 -19.23
CA ASN A 283 13.02 -6.00 -17.98
C ASN A 283 11.84 -6.93 -18.28
N ALA A 284 11.77 -8.04 -17.58
CA ALA A 284 10.67 -8.99 -17.64
C ALA A 284 10.35 -9.46 -16.22
N ALA A 285 9.06 -9.54 -15.90
CA ALA A 285 8.59 -10.03 -14.62
C ALA A 285 7.48 -11.06 -14.84
N TYR A 286 7.62 -12.20 -14.20
CA TYR A 286 6.66 -13.30 -14.21
C TYR A 286 6.18 -13.58 -12.79
N SER A 287 4.89 -13.37 -12.55
CA SER A 287 4.22 -13.70 -11.31
C SER A 287 3.51 -15.05 -11.46
N GLY A 288 4.21 -16.13 -11.13
CA GLY A 288 3.66 -17.48 -11.11
C GLY A 288 2.94 -17.78 -9.79
N ASP A 289 2.24 -18.90 -9.70
CA ASP A 289 1.46 -19.26 -8.50
C ASP A 289 2.34 -19.53 -7.27
N ARG A 290 3.57 -19.99 -7.49
CA ARG A 290 4.52 -20.41 -6.44
C ARG A 290 5.66 -19.44 -6.18
N ALA A 291 5.97 -18.56 -7.13
CA ALA A 291 7.08 -17.62 -7.03
C ALA A 291 6.92 -16.46 -8.03
N ASN A 292 7.52 -15.32 -7.69
CA ASN A 292 7.74 -14.19 -8.59
C ASN A 292 9.17 -14.25 -9.13
N LEU A 293 9.32 -14.12 -10.44
CA LEU A 293 10.60 -14.06 -11.13
C LEU A 293 10.74 -12.71 -11.80
N ASN A 294 11.87 -12.04 -11.64
CA ASN A 294 12.17 -10.80 -12.34
C ASN A 294 13.55 -10.92 -13.00
N GLY A 295 13.67 -10.42 -14.21
CA GLY A 295 14.92 -10.31 -14.94
C GLY A 295 15.07 -8.91 -15.48
N THR A 296 16.27 -8.35 -15.39
CA THR A 296 16.62 -7.09 -16.03
C THR A 296 18.00 -7.20 -16.65
N VAL A 297 18.14 -6.67 -17.86
CA VAL A 297 19.40 -6.49 -18.57
C VAL A 297 19.49 -5.03 -18.95
N ASN A 298 20.60 -4.39 -18.60
CA ASN A 298 20.89 -3.01 -18.92
C ASN A 298 22.22 -2.97 -19.66
N HIS A 299 22.23 -2.40 -20.87
CA HIS A 299 23.45 -2.13 -21.60
C HIS A 299 23.67 -0.63 -21.63
N SER A 300 24.91 -0.20 -21.40
CA SER A 300 25.32 1.19 -21.63
C SER A 300 26.69 1.22 -22.29
N SER A 301 26.87 2.10 -23.27
CA SER A 301 28.11 2.19 -24.03
C SER A 301 29.33 2.56 -23.17
N GLY A 302 29.13 3.17 -21.99
CA GLY A 302 30.19 3.57 -21.06
C GLY A 302 30.50 2.57 -19.93
N SER A 303 29.50 1.81 -19.46
CA SER A 303 29.68 0.89 -18.31
C SER A 303 29.50 -0.60 -18.65
N GLY A 304 29.25 -0.91 -19.92
CA GLY A 304 29.07 -2.28 -20.41
C GLY A 304 27.66 -2.81 -20.18
N THR A 305 27.53 -4.14 -20.21
CA THR A 305 26.25 -4.85 -19.99
C THR A 305 26.21 -5.38 -18.56
N SER A 306 25.17 -5.00 -17.83
CA SER A 306 24.82 -5.57 -16.53
C SER A 306 23.48 -6.29 -16.63
N GLY A 307 23.29 -7.32 -15.81
CA GLY A 307 22.01 -7.99 -15.71
C GLY A 307 21.81 -8.56 -14.33
N SER A 308 20.56 -8.64 -13.91
CA SER A 308 20.17 -9.29 -12.67
C SER A 308 18.92 -10.14 -12.89
N VAL A 309 18.86 -11.24 -12.13
CA VAL A 309 17.70 -12.11 -12.05
C VAL A 309 17.38 -12.26 -10.58
N SER A 310 16.12 -12.08 -10.21
CA SER A 310 15.63 -12.29 -8.85
C SER A 310 14.45 -13.26 -8.86
N ALA A 311 14.40 -14.10 -7.83
CA ALA A 311 13.28 -14.97 -7.54
C ALA A 311 12.84 -14.71 -6.10
N SER A 312 11.54 -14.50 -5.88
CA SER A 312 10.97 -14.30 -4.55
C SER A 312 9.70 -15.13 -4.36
N GLY A 313 9.46 -15.57 -3.14
CA GLY A 313 8.35 -16.41 -2.75
C GLY A 313 8.56 -16.90 -1.32
N SER A 314 7.71 -17.81 -0.87
CA SER A 314 7.72 -18.42 0.45
C SER A 314 7.55 -19.93 0.35
N VAL A 315 8.03 -20.61 1.39
CA VAL A 315 7.87 -22.05 1.58
C VAL A 315 7.20 -22.24 2.93
N LEU A 316 6.08 -22.94 2.95
CA LEU A 316 5.28 -23.17 4.15
C LEU A 316 5.21 -24.67 4.41
N ALA A 317 5.70 -25.10 5.57
CA ALA A 317 5.49 -26.45 6.06
C ALA A 317 4.36 -26.39 7.10
N VAL A 318 3.20 -26.95 6.77
CA VAL A 318 2.03 -26.95 7.66
C VAL A 318 1.76 -28.37 8.15
N PRO A 319 2.04 -28.68 9.44
CA PRO A 319 1.82 -30.02 9.97
C PRO A 319 0.36 -30.51 9.83
N ALA A 320 -0.60 -29.60 9.94
CA ALA A 320 -2.02 -29.90 9.76
C ALA A 320 -2.35 -30.35 8.32
N ALA A 321 -1.62 -29.84 7.33
CA ALA A 321 -1.75 -30.21 5.93
C ALA A 321 -0.90 -31.44 5.55
N ARG A 322 0.11 -31.78 6.37
CA ARG A 322 1.15 -32.78 6.06
C ARG A 322 1.86 -32.53 4.74
N ASP A 323 2.02 -31.25 4.39
CA ASP A 323 2.52 -30.83 3.08
C ASP A 323 3.45 -29.61 3.20
N ILE A 324 4.32 -29.46 2.20
CA ILE A 324 5.21 -28.33 1.99
C ILE A 324 4.74 -27.58 0.75
N MET A 325 4.20 -26.39 0.98
CA MET A 325 3.63 -25.55 -0.07
C MET A 325 4.61 -24.45 -0.46
N PHE A 326 4.67 -24.16 -1.75
CA PHE A 326 5.39 -23.01 -2.28
C PHE A 326 4.37 -21.94 -2.68
N SER A 327 4.58 -20.71 -2.26
CA SER A 327 3.70 -19.59 -2.59
C SER A 327 4.47 -18.36 -3.01
N ARG A 328 3.89 -17.55 -3.90
CA ARG A 328 4.43 -16.22 -4.21
C ARG A 328 4.20 -15.20 -3.08
N THR A 329 3.32 -15.50 -2.13
CA THR A 329 2.97 -14.63 -1.00
C THR A 329 4.13 -14.55 -0.01
N THR A 330 4.65 -13.35 0.23
CA THR A 330 5.78 -13.12 1.16
C THR A 330 5.35 -12.50 2.50
N GLY A 331 4.05 -12.48 2.81
CA GLY A 331 3.54 -11.97 4.08
C GLY A 331 3.62 -13.00 5.20
N ASP A 332 3.77 -12.54 6.43
CA ASP A 332 3.92 -13.41 7.61
C ASP A 332 2.57 -13.96 8.11
N THR A 333 1.48 -13.18 7.95
CA THR A 333 0.13 -13.58 8.34
C THR A 333 -0.64 -14.09 7.12
N VAL A 334 -0.98 -15.38 7.12
CA VAL A 334 -1.52 -16.07 5.95
C VAL A 334 -2.61 -17.07 6.34
N ALA A 335 -3.53 -17.33 5.41
CA ALA A 335 -4.37 -18.52 5.43
C ALA A 335 -3.82 -19.55 4.45
N VAL A 336 -3.83 -20.81 4.87
CA VAL A 336 -3.73 -21.95 3.96
C VAL A 336 -5.14 -22.45 3.71
N VAL A 337 -5.68 -22.03 2.58
CA VAL A 337 -6.96 -22.45 2.05
C VAL A 337 -6.79 -23.83 1.44
N SER A 338 -7.59 -24.80 1.87
CA SER A 338 -7.49 -26.17 1.34
C SER A 338 -8.84 -26.64 0.82
N VAL A 339 -8.89 -26.95 -0.47
CA VAL A 339 -10.00 -27.65 -1.11
C VAL A 339 -9.45 -29.01 -1.54
N LYS A 340 -9.55 -29.98 -0.64
CA LYS A 340 -8.86 -31.27 -0.78
C LYS A 340 -9.01 -31.89 -2.18
N ASP A 341 -7.92 -32.39 -2.73
CA ASP A 341 -7.86 -33.10 -4.03
C ASP A 341 -8.42 -32.28 -5.22
N THR A 342 -8.42 -30.94 -5.10
CA THR A 342 -9.04 -30.04 -6.07
C THR A 342 -8.03 -28.96 -6.53
N PRO A 343 -7.20 -29.27 -7.55
CA PRO A 343 -6.24 -28.32 -8.09
C PRO A 343 -6.91 -27.23 -8.95
N GLY A 344 -6.24 -26.08 -9.07
CA GLY A 344 -6.69 -25.00 -9.97
C GLY A 344 -7.76 -24.06 -9.39
N VAL A 345 -8.13 -24.23 -8.12
CA VAL A 345 -9.15 -23.41 -7.45
C VAL A 345 -8.58 -22.03 -7.09
N LYS A 346 -9.36 -20.97 -7.33
CA LYS A 346 -8.98 -19.60 -6.99
C LYS A 346 -9.80 -19.05 -5.83
N VAL A 347 -9.27 -18.00 -5.21
CA VAL A 347 -10.03 -17.12 -4.31
C VAL A 347 -10.35 -15.81 -5.00
N MET A 348 -11.47 -15.18 -4.64
CA MET A 348 -11.92 -13.91 -5.22
C MET A 348 -10.93 -12.76 -5.00
N SER A 349 -10.10 -12.83 -3.96
CA SER A 349 -9.13 -11.79 -3.60
C SER A 349 -7.80 -11.87 -4.36
N GLY A 350 -7.59 -12.90 -5.20
CA GLY A 350 -6.30 -13.20 -5.81
C GLY A 350 -6.41 -13.90 -7.16
N ASN A 351 -5.27 -14.05 -7.82
CA ASN A 351 -5.15 -14.72 -9.13
C ASN A 351 -4.34 -16.03 -9.06
N GLU A 352 -3.90 -16.38 -7.86
CA GLU A 352 -3.26 -17.62 -7.50
C GLU A 352 -4.26 -18.78 -7.57
N THR A 353 -3.76 -19.94 -7.97
CA THR A 353 -4.53 -21.19 -8.01
C THR A 353 -3.99 -22.20 -7.01
N SER A 354 -4.88 -23.06 -6.49
CA SER A 354 -4.48 -24.17 -5.64
C SER A 354 -3.53 -25.13 -6.36
N ASP A 355 -2.64 -25.74 -5.59
CA ASP A 355 -1.69 -26.76 -6.03
C ASP A 355 -2.35 -28.13 -6.29
N SER A 356 -1.54 -29.16 -6.53
CA SER A 356 -2.01 -30.52 -6.83
C SER A 356 -2.85 -31.14 -5.70
N ASP A 357 -2.59 -30.76 -4.46
CA ASP A 357 -3.28 -31.28 -3.28
C ASP A 357 -4.51 -30.41 -2.93
N GLY A 358 -4.71 -29.33 -3.67
CA GLY A 358 -5.80 -28.38 -3.50
C GLY A 358 -5.53 -27.31 -2.46
N ASN A 359 -4.26 -27.08 -2.10
CA ASN A 359 -3.86 -26.06 -1.13
C ASN A 359 -3.49 -24.74 -1.84
N LEU A 360 -3.85 -23.63 -1.21
CA LEU A 360 -3.60 -22.28 -1.68
C LEU A 360 -3.27 -21.37 -0.50
N VAL A 361 -2.18 -20.61 -0.60
CA VAL A 361 -1.76 -19.65 0.43
C VAL A 361 -2.28 -18.26 0.07
N VAL A 362 -2.96 -17.61 1.02
CA VAL A 362 -3.59 -16.29 0.86
C VAL A 362 -3.09 -15.34 1.94
N PRO A 363 -2.62 -14.12 1.62
CA PRO A 363 -2.24 -13.14 2.65
C PRO A 363 -3.47 -12.65 3.43
N LEU A 364 -3.28 -12.39 4.72
CA LEU A 364 -4.31 -11.83 5.60
C LEU A 364 -3.80 -10.57 6.31
N ASN A 365 -4.72 -9.70 6.70
CA ASN A 365 -4.45 -8.56 7.56
C ASN A 365 -4.47 -9.00 9.04
N SER A 366 -3.37 -8.77 9.76
CA SER A 366 -3.29 -9.03 11.21
C SER A 366 -4.29 -8.17 12.00
N TYR A 367 -4.96 -8.77 12.99
CA TYR A 367 -5.93 -8.13 13.88
C TYR A 367 -7.16 -7.52 13.19
N ASP A 368 -7.40 -7.87 11.93
CA ASP A 368 -8.56 -7.39 11.16
C ASP A 368 -9.39 -8.56 10.65
N TRP A 369 -10.64 -8.26 10.30
CA TRP A 369 -11.56 -9.21 9.69
C TRP A 369 -11.14 -9.51 8.25
N ASN A 370 -10.77 -10.77 8.00
CA ASN A 370 -10.46 -11.28 6.68
C ASN A 370 -11.58 -12.22 6.23
N THR A 371 -12.14 -11.95 5.06
CA THR A 371 -13.13 -12.83 4.43
C THR A 371 -12.48 -13.48 3.21
N VAL A 372 -12.29 -14.79 3.26
CA VAL A 372 -11.73 -15.57 2.16
C VAL A 372 -12.87 -16.29 1.46
N THR A 373 -13.04 -16.00 0.17
CA THR A 373 -14.13 -16.56 -0.66
C THR A 373 -13.52 -17.30 -1.84
N ILE A 374 -13.89 -18.57 -2.01
CA ILE A 374 -13.53 -19.38 -3.17
C ILE A 374 -14.32 -18.89 -4.40
N ASP A 375 -13.63 -18.75 -5.54
CA ASP A 375 -14.27 -18.54 -6.82
C ASP A 375 -14.88 -19.87 -7.31
N ALA A 376 -16.19 -20.02 -7.09
CA ALA A 376 -16.93 -21.21 -7.48
C ALA A 376 -16.88 -21.49 -8.99
N GLY A 377 -16.58 -20.50 -9.84
CA GLY A 377 -16.41 -20.69 -11.28
C GLY A 377 -15.14 -21.46 -11.66
N THR A 378 -14.20 -21.61 -10.73
CA THR A 378 -12.95 -22.37 -10.93
C THR A 378 -13.03 -23.81 -10.40
N LEU A 379 -14.11 -24.18 -9.73
CA LEU A 379 -14.30 -25.53 -9.23
C LEU A 379 -14.55 -26.50 -10.40
N PRO A 380 -13.99 -27.73 -10.34
CA PRO A 380 -14.39 -28.80 -11.24
C PRO A 380 -15.91 -29.03 -11.20
N LEU A 381 -16.48 -29.43 -12.33
CA LEU A 381 -17.94 -29.63 -12.48
C LEU A 381 -18.53 -30.68 -11.54
N ASP A 382 -17.69 -31.61 -11.09
CA ASP A 382 -18.02 -32.70 -10.18
C ASP A 382 -17.81 -32.32 -8.70
N THR A 383 -17.58 -31.05 -8.39
CA THR A 383 -17.19 -30.59 -7.05
C THR A 383 -18.12 -29.51 -6.56
N GLU A 384 -18.67 -29.69 -5.36
CA GLU A 384 -19.55 -28.73 -4.69
C GLU A 384 -19.03 -28.43 -3.29
N LEU A 385 -19.03 -27.15 -2.90
CA LEU A 385 -18.55 -26.73 -1.59
C LEU A 385 -19.73 -26.54 -0.62
N SER A 386 -19.57 -26.98 0.62
CA SER A 386 -20.56 -26.76 1.68
C SER A 386 -20.67 -25.27 2.04
N THR A 387 -19.55 -24.56 2.00
CA THR A 387 -19.46 -23.11 2.22
C THR A 387 -18.48 -22.54 1.21
N THR A 388 -18.79 -21.44 0.54
CA THR A 388 -17.87 -20.79 -0.40
C THR A 388 -17.06 -19.66 0.23
N SER A 389 -17.41 -19.23 1.45
CA SER A 389 -16.75 -18.13 2.15
C SER A 389 -16.54 -18.45 3.63
N ARG A 390 -15.38 -18.08 4.16
CA ARG A 390 -15.03 -18.18 5.58
C ARG A 390 -14.40 -16.87 6.06
N LYS A 391 -14.66 -16.55 7.32
CA LYS A 391 -14.21 -15.30 7.96
C LYS A 391 -13.28 -15.61 9.14
N VAL A 392 -12.17 -14.89 9.27
CA VAL A 392 -11.19 -15.07 10.35
C VAL A 392 -10.57 -13.73 10.78
N VAL A 393 -10.13 -13.65 12.03
CA VAL A 393 -9.29 -12.56 12.56
C VAL A 393 -7.98 -13.17 13.05
N PRO A 394 -6.90 -13.11 12.26
CA PRO A 394 -5.61 -13.68 12.65
C PRO A 394 -4.84 -12.73 13.57
N THR A 395 -3.97 -13.28 14.42
CA THR A 395 -2.91 -12.50 15.09
C THR A 395 -1.75 -12.26 14.12
N ASP A 396 -0.79 -11.42 14.52
CA ASP A 396 0.41 -11.21 13.72
C ASP A 396 1.21 -12.51 13.52
N SER A 397 1.74 -12.69 12.31
CA SER A 397 2.49 -13.86 11.86
C SER A 397 1.75 -15.21 12.00
N ALA A 398 0.41 -15.20 12.03
CA ALA A 398 -0.38 -16.42 12.14
C ALA A 398 -0.49 -17.15 10.81
N VAL A 399 -0.34 -18.49 10.84
CA VAL A 399 -0.66 -19.39 9.73
C VAL A 399 -1.98 -20.08 10.02
N VAL A 400 -3.06 -19.60 9.40
CA VAL A 400 -4.42 -20.11 9.62
C VAL A 400 -4.71 -21.26 8.66
N TRP A 401 -4.89 -22.48 9.18
CA TRP A 401 -5.42 -23.58 8.38
C TRP A 401 -6.92 -23.39 8.13
N MET A 402 -7.32 -23.32 6.86
CA MET A 402 -8.69 -22.98 6.45
C MET A 402 -9.21 -24.01 5.42
N PRO A 403 -9.65 -25.20 5.88
CA PRO A 403 -10.20 -26.21 4.99
C PRO A 403 -11.60 -25.80 4.51
N PHE A 404 -11.91 -26.08 3.26
CA PHE A 404 -13.23 -25.93 2.65
C PHE A 404 -13.77 -27.31 2.32
N ASP A 405 -14.88 -27.67 2.95
CA ASP A 405 -15.47 -29.00 2.81
C ASP A 405 -16.10 -29.14 1.41
N ALA A 406 -15.41 -29.91 0.57
CA ALA A 406 -15.81 -30.23 -0.79
C ALA A 406 -16.43 -31.62 -0.88
N LEU A 407 -17.54 -31.72 -1.60
CA LEU A 407 -18.23 -32.96 -1.92
C LEU A 407 -18.08 -33.22 -3.41
N LYS A 408 -17.73 -34.46 -3.76
CA LYS A 408 -17.82 -34.92 -5.14
C LYS A 408 -19.27 -35.24 -5.45
N VAL A 409 -19.78 -34.64 -6.51
CA VAL A 409 -21.17 -34.76 -6.96
C VAL A 409 -21.24 -35.07 -8.45
N HIS A 410 -22.14 -35.96 -8.81
CA HIS A 410 -22.57 -36.17 -10.17
C HIS A 410 -23.67 -35.16 -10.50
N ARG A 411 -23.40 -34.30 -11.48
CA ARG A 411 -24.33 -33.27 -11.95
C ARG A 411 -25.00 -33.69 -13.25
N TYR A 412 -26.33 -33.66 -13.24
CA TYR A 412 -27.17 -33.93 -14.39
C TYR A 412 -28.06 -32.71 -14.65
N LEU A 413 -28.03 -32.21 -15.90
CA LEU A 413 -28.86 -31.10 -16.34
C LEU A 413 -29.75 -31.56 -17.49
N LEU A 414 -31.02 -31.76 -17.18
CA LEU A 414 -31.99 -32.40 -18.07
C LEU A 414 -33.09 -31.41 -18.47
N GLN A 415 -33.61 -31.54 -19.67
CA GLN A 415 -34.86 -30.93 -20.10
C GLN A 415 -35.84 -32.07 -20.42
N VAL A 416 -36.80 -32.27 -19.53
CA VAL A 416 -37.67 -33.44 -19.54
C VAL A 416 -38.98 -33.12 -20.25
N ARG A 417 -39.33 -33.96 -21.22
CA ARG A 417 -40.62 -33.94 -21.93
C ARG A 417 -41.42 -35.19 -21.62
N MET A 418 -42.74 -35.02 -21.52
CA MET A 418 -43.72 -36.10 -21.49
C MET A 418 -43.81 -36.80 -22.86
N PRO A 419 -44.36 -38.02 -22.94
CA PRO A 419 -44.53 -38.74 -24.21
C PRO A 419 -45.33 -37.98 -25.29
N ASP A 420 -46.20 -37.06 -24.88
CA ASP A 420 -46.97 -36.18 -25.76
C ASP A 420 -46.17 -34.97 -26.30
N GLY A 421 -44.92 -34.83 -25.90
CA GLY A 421 -44.00 -33.74 -26.30
C GLY A 421 -44.10 -32.48 -25.44
N ALA A 422 -45.03 -32.41 -24.48
CA ALA A 422 -45.12 -31.28 -23.56
C ALA A 422 -44.03 -31.36 -22.48
N PHE A 423 -43.62 -30.20 -21.94
CA PHE A 423 -42.65 -30.18 -20.83
C PHE A 423 -43.28 -30.70 -19.54
N VAL A 424 -42.46 -31.40 -18.73
CA VAL A 424 -42.88 -31.77 -17.37
C VAL A 424 -43.17 -30.48 -16.57
N PRO A 425 -44.29 -30.39 -15.84
CA PRO A 425 -44.67 -29.18 -15.12
C PRO A 425 -43.64 -28.76 -14.07
N GLY A 426 -43.40 -27.45 -13.97
CA GLY A 426 -42.58 -26.87 -12.91
C GLY A 426 -43.15 -27.20 -11.53
N GLY A 427 -42.25 -27.46 -10.56
CA GLY A 427 -42.59 -27.89 -9.20
C GLY A 427 -42.71 -29.41 -9.02
N THR A 428 -42.61 -30.20 -10.10
CA THR A 428 -42.59 -31.66 -10.01
C THR A 428 -41.28 -32.14 -9.38
N TRP A 429 -41.36 -32.96 -8.32
CA TRP A 429 -40.18 -33.51 -7.65
C TRP A 429 -39.60 -34.71 -8.39
N ALA A 430 -38.29 -34.71 -8.61
CA ALA A 430 -37.51 -35.84 -9.06
C ALA A 430 -37.12 -36.70 -7.86
N ARG A 431 -37.36 -38.01 -7.95
CA ARG A 431 -37.02 -38.96 -6.89
C ARG A 431 -36.27 -40.17 -7.42
N ASP A 432 -35.33 -40.69 -6.63
CA ASP A 432 -34.64 -41.94 -6.93
C ASP A 432 -35.54 -43.17 -6.64
N SER A 433 -35.00 -44.37 -6.87
CA SER A 433 -35.67 -45.64 -6.59
C SER A 433 -35.98 -45.88 -5.10
N ASN A 434 -35.30 -45.19 -4.19
CA ASN A 434 -35.53 -45.23 -2.74
C ASN A 434 -36.48 -44.11 -2.28
N ASN A 435 -37.12 -43.39 -3.22
CA ASN A 435 -38.00 -42.25 -2.97
C ASN A 435 -37.29 -41.03 -2.35
N THR A 436 -35.96 -40.95 -2.44
CA THR A 436 -35.13 -39.81 -2.03
C THR A 436 -35.31 -38.66 -3.00
N PRO A 437 -35.61 -37.43 -2.53
CA PRO A 437 -35.72 -36.27 -3.41
C PRO A 437 -34.34 -35.89 -4.00
N LEU A 438 -34.24 -35.86 -5.32
CA LEU A 438 -33.03 -35.52 -6.08
C LEU A 438 -33.03 -34.08 -6.60
N GLY A 439 -34.20 -33.43 -6.64
CA GLY A 439 -34.39 -32.09 -7.15
C GLY A 439 -35.85 -31.87 -7.57
N PHE A 440 -36.13 -30.71 -8.15
CA PHE A 440 -37.45 -30.40 -8.71
C PHE A 440 -37.30 -29.78 -10.09
N VAL A 441 -38.33 -29.97 -10.91
CA VAL A 441 -38.41 -29.42 -12.27
C VAL A 441 -38.68 -27.92 -12.17
N ALA A 442 -37.82 -27.12 -12.77
CA ALA A 442 -37.99 -25.69 -12.98
C ALA A 442 -38.83 -25.42 -14.25
N ASN A 443 -38.92 -24.15 -14.66
CA ASN A 443 -39.66 -23.78 -15.86
C ASN A 443 -39.11 -24.48 -17.11
N ASN A 444 -39.98 -24.71 -18.10
CA ASN A 444 -39.65 -25.36 -19.38
C ASN A 444 -39.09 -26.78 -19.25
N GLY A 445 -39.51 -27.52 -18.21
CA GLY A 445 -39.13 -28.93 -18.02
C GLY A 445 -37.68 -29.13 -17.56
N VAL A 446 -36.98 -28.08 -17.14
CA VAL A 446 -35.56 -28.17 -16.77
C VAL A 446 -35.41 -28.76 -15.37
N LEU A 447 -34.59 -29.80 -15.23
CA LEU A 447 -34.29 -30.47 -13.98
C LEU A 447 -32.77 -30.51 -13.79
N MET A 448 -32.30 -29.98 -12.67
CA MET A 448 -30.91 -30.11 -12.23
C MET A 448 -30.87 -31.08 -11.05
N ILE A 449 -29.99 -32.08 -11.14
CA ILE A 449 -29.72 -33.05 -10.08
C ILE A 449 -28.25 -32.97 -9.73
N ASN A 450 -27.97 -32.73 -8.45
CA ASN A 450 -26.65 -32.91 -7.86
C ASN A 450 -26.76 -34.09 -6.89
N ALA A 451 -26.11 -35.21 -7.19
CA ALA A 451 -26.16 -36.40 -6.37
C ALA A 451 -24.73 -36.87 -6.05
N VAL A 452 -24.48 -37.30 -4.81
CA VAL A 452 -23.17 -37.84 -4.42
C VAL A 452 -22.94 -39.21 -5.08
N ASP A 453 -23.97 -40.04 -5.09
CA ASP A 453 -23.98 -41.32 -5.78
C ASP A 453 -24.69 -41.19 -7.14
N ARG A 454 -24.29 -42.02 -8.11
CA ARG A 454 -25.00 -42.08 -9.39
C ARG A 454 -26.45 -42.53 -9.15
N PRO A 455 -27.45 -41.71 -9.50
CA PRO A 455 -28.83 -42.08 -9.30
C PRO A 455 -29.19 -43.27 -10.20
N GLY A 456 -30.06 -44.14 -9.66
CA GLY A 456 -30.76 -45.15 -10.46
C GLY A 456 -31.83 -44.49 -11.33
N ASP A 457 -32.92 -45.21 -11.59
CA ASP A 457 -34.03 -44.61 -12.33
C ASP A 457 -34.64 -43.44 -11.56
N ILE A 458 -34.99 -42.39 -12.29
CA ILE A 458 -35.58 -41.18 -11.73
C ILE A 458 -37.08 -41.19 -12.02
N THR A 459 -37.88 -40.88 -11.02
CA THR A 459 -39.32 -40.72 -11.14
C THR A 459 -39.74 -39.26 -10.95
N LEU A 460 -40.63 -38.79 -11.82
CA LEU A 460 -41.17 -37.43 -11.90
C LEU A 460 -42.70 -37.52 -11.95
N GLY A 461 -43.34 -37.66 -10.79
CA GLY A 461 -44.77 -37.96 -10.74
C GLY A 461 -45.08 -39.31 -11.38
N GLN A 462 -45.75 -39.32 -12.54
CA GLN A 462 -46.07 -40.54 -13.30
C GLN A 462 -45.02 -40.92 -14.37
N CYS A 463 -43.98 -40.09 -14.54
CA CYS A 463 -43.01 -40.17 -15.63
C CYS A 463 -41.69 -40.76 -15.12
N ARG A 464 -41.12 -41.75 -15.83
CA ARG A 464 -39.86 -42.43 -15.44
C ARG A 464 -38.73 -42.16 -16.43
N ILE A 465 -37.54 -41.86 -15.91
CA ILE A 465 -36.31 -41.71 -16.69
C ILE A 465 -35.36 -42.86 -16.31
N PRO A 466 -35.06 -43.79 -17.23
CA PRO A 466 -34.09 -44.85 -16.99
C PRO A 466 -32.68 -44.31 -16.72
N ALA A 467 -31.97 -44.92 -15.78
CA ALA A 467 -30.59 -44.54 -15.44
C ALA A 467 -29.64 -44.54 -16.65
N ALA A 468 -29.85 -45.47 -17.60
CA ALA A 468 -29.03 -45.58 -18.82
C ALA A 468 -29.14 -44.37 -19.76
N LYS A 469 -30.18 -43.53 -19.62
CA LYS A 469 -30.35 -42.29 -20.40
C LYS A 469 -29.67 -41.09 -19.74
N LEU A 470 -29.16 -41.22 -18.52
CA LEU A 470 -28.51 -40.15 -17.77
C LEU A 470 -27.03 -40.07 -18.15
N GLN A 471 -26.58 -38.88 -18.54
CA GLN A 471 -25.17 -38.59 -18.75
C GLN A 471 -24.75 -37.41 -17.87
N GLU A 472 -23.60 -37.54 -17.22
CA GLU A 472 -23.00 -36.47 -16.42
C GLU A 472 -22.55 -35.33 -17.35
N THR A 473 -23.07 -34.12 -17.15
CA THR A 473 -22.73 -32.98 -18.00
C THR A 473 -23.09 -31.65 -17.37
N ALA A 474 -22.46 -30.58 -17.86
CA ALA A 474 -22.88 -29.21 -17.61
C ALA A 474 -23.83 -28.65 -18.68
N LYS A 475 -24.10 -29.39 -19.76
CA LYS A 475 -24.96 -28.95 -20.87
C LYS A 475 -26.36 -29.54 -20.76
N LEU A 476 -27.36 -28.78 -21.18
CA LEU A 476 -28.75 -29.24 -21.15
C LEU A 476 -28.93 -30.47 -22.06
N GLN A 477 -29.49 -31.56 -21.53
CA GLN A 477 -29.83 -32.77 -22.28
C GLN A 477 -31.35 -32.88 -22.44
N GLU A 478 -31.84 -33.00 -23.66
CA GLU A 478 -33.26 -33.28 -23.88
C GLU A 478 -33.55 -34.77 -23.68
N ILE A 479 -34.51 -35.08 -22.81
CA ILE A 479 -34.94 -36.45 -22.51
C ILE A 479 -36.46 -36.53 -22.56
N THR A 480 -36.98 -37.53 -23.28
CA THR A 480 -38.39 -37.93 -23.20
C THR A 480 -38.53 -39.04 -22.19
N CYS A 481 -39.39 -38.86 -21.19
CA CYS A 481 -39.64 -39.87 -20.17
C CYS A 481 -40.68 -40.91 -20.61
N GLU A 482 -40.63 -42.06 -19.94
CA GLU A 482 -41.51 -43.22 -20.15
C GLU A 482 -42.73 -43.20 -19.24
#